data_AF-A0A7X9AN57-F1
#
_entry.id   AF-A0A7X9AN57-F1
#
_cell.length_a   1.000
_cell.length_b   1.000
_cell.length_c   1.000
_cell.angle_alpha   90.00
_cell.angle_beta   90.00
_cell.angle_gamma   90.00
#
_symmetry.space_group_name_H-M   'P 1'
#
loop_
_entity.id
_entity.type
_entity.pdbx_description
1 polymer ?
#
loop_
_entity_poly.entity_id
_entity_poly.type
_entity_poly.pdbx_seq_one_letter_code
_entity_poly.pdbx_strand_id
1 'polypeptide(L)'
;MKNNRMLVCLLVLVFTLMALLPGMTSEVFAESMPTPPSLFASGDVGDPHLFMQWSFPPDGWNTEWEVSLSTDMMNTALCGEVTNPENETSVDFARPELYSSPPGTDLANQTVYVGVRFIHATEWGVHTDWSNLYEVILDQDSNIEKVTPYGTSPPTSECPSSDSPDGKHEWETKVIKEPTCTETGLKSTSCKYCKKQGPEEEIPALGHKWERKVKKMPTSTEPGVSVLVCGRCGLEKDDSEAPIETEIQEWTKGTKSPATFDSDTPSDDFSHVKVDDEIVDESNYDVKDEEGSTTISFNPEFLETLPVGSHIVEIVSKTGSSSIYLLVIKEPDIEETQPSDDLPKTGESSGHYPWLALMFFFAGGLILLERKKFMSKQRD
;
A
#
# COMPACT_ATOMS: atom_id res chain seq x y z
N MET A 1 60.02 -84.76 11.24
CA MET A 1 59.09 -84.19 10.23
C MET A 1 57.63 -84.32 10.70
N LYS A 2 57.24 -83.72 11.83
CA LYS A 2 55.87 -83.89 12.39
C LYS A 2 55.12 -82.59 12.70
N ASN A 3 55.77 -81.42 12.56
CA ASN A 3 55.14 -80.12 12.87
C ASN A 3 54.52 -79.39 11.67
N ASN A 4 54.72 -79.86 10.42
CA ASN A 4 54.10 -79.25 9.23
C ASN A 4 52.76 -79.88 8.81
N ARG A 5 52.30 -80.97 9.44
CA ARG A 5 50.98 -81.56 9.13
C ARG A 5 49.86 -80.98 9.98
N MET A 6 50.17 -80.42 11.14
CA MET A 6 49.16 -79.84 12.03
C MET A 6 48.78 -78.40 11.63
N LEU A 7 49.73 -77.61 11.13
CA LEU A 7 49.47 -76.25 10.66
C LEU A 7 48.65 -76.22 9.36
N VAL A 8 48.86 -77.21 8.48
CA VAL A 8 48.06 -77.38 7.24
C VAL A 8 46.64 -77.85 7.55
N CYS A 9 46.43 -78.68 8.58
CA CYS A 9 45.08 -79.06 9.01
C CYS A 9 44.32 -77.89 9.66
N LEU A 10 45.00 -77.02 10.42
CA LEU A 10 44.39 -75.86 11.06
C LEU A 10 44.04 -74.75 10.05
N LEU A 11 44.87 -74.51 9.05
CA LEU A 11 44.58 -73.53 7.99
C LEU A 11 43.47 -74.00 7.03
N VAL A 12 43.39 -75.31 6.73
CA VAL A 12 42.29 -75.85 5.90
C VAL A 12 40.96 -75.83 6.64
N LEU A 13 40.94 -76.03 7.97
CA LEU A 13 39.72 -75.94 8.79
C LEU A 13 39.22 -74.49 8.97
N VAL A 14 40.13 -73.51 9.03
CA VAL A 14 39.77 -72.08 9.08
C VAL A 14 39.32 -71.57 7.70
N PHE A 15 39.89 -72.06 6.59
CA PHE A 15 39.46 -71.67 5.24
C PHE A 15 38.20 -72.40 4.74
N THR A 16 37.86 -73.59 5.27
CA THR A 16 36.58 -74.25 4.96
C THR A 16 35.41 -73.71 5.76
N LEU A 17 35.65 -73.01 6.88
CA LEU A 17 34.57 -72.31 7.60
C LEU A 17 34.22 -70.93 6.98
N MET A 18 35.02 -70.41 6.04
CA MET A 18 34.77 -69.15 5.34
C MET A 18 34.34 -69.32 3.87
N ALA A 19 34.06 -70.54 3.43
CA ALA A 19 33.52 -70.81 2.10
C ALA A 19 32.02 -71.12 2.17
N LEU A 20 31.22 -70.06 2.01
CA LEU A 20 29.92 -70.05 1.33
C LEU A 20 28.93 -71.16 1.74
N LEU A 21 28.08 -70.86 2.72
CA LEU A 21 26.66 -71.19 2.57
C LEU A 21 26.07 -70.15 1.60
N PRO A 22 25.65 -70.55 0.38
CA PRO A 22 24.95 -69.66 -0.52
C PRO A 22 23.48 -69.55 -0.07
N GLY A 23 22.99 -68.32 0.09
CA GLY A 23 21.56 -68.06 0.23
C GLY A 23 21.02 -68.10 1.65
N MET A 24 21.62 -67.36 2.57
CA MET A 24 20.81 -66.60 3.52
C MET A 24 20.99 -65.14 3.14
N THR A 25 20.18 -64.69 2.18
CA THR A 25 19.78 -63.28 2.23
C THR A 25 19.32 -63.08 3.68
N SER A 26 19.94 -62.15 4.40
CA SER A 26 19.21 -61.51 5.48
C SER A 26 18.01 -60.87 4.80
N GLU A 27 16.94 -61.63 4.64
CA GLU A 27 15.63 -61.05 4.84
C GLU A 27 15.76 -60.47 6.24
N VAL A 28 16.11 -59.18 6.28
CA VAL A 28 15.62 -58.31 7.33
C VAL A 28 14.12 -58.55 7.23
N PHE A 29 13.62 -59.50 8.01
CA PHE A 29 12.22 -59.50 8.36
C PHE A 29 12.06 -58.13 8.97
N ALA A 30 11.55 -57.18 8.18
CA ALA A 30 10.98 -55.99 8.74
C ALA A 30 9.94 -56.56 9.69
N GLU A 31 10.24 -56.56 10.98
CA GLU A 31 9.25 -56.84 11.99
C GLU A 31 8.08 -55.93 11.63
N SER A 32 6.92 -56.55 11.37
CA SER A 32 5.72 -55.79 11.02
C SER A 32 5.54 -54.75 12.12
N MET A 33 5.65 -53.46 11.77
CA MET A 33 5.49 -52.40 12.75
C MET A 33 4.15 -52.63 13.47
N PRO A 34 4.13 -52.65 14.81
CA PRO A 34 2.91 -52.93 15.54
C PRO A 34 1.85 -51.88 15.16
N THR A 35 0.61 -52.31 14.94
CA THR A 35 -0.47 -51.36 14.65
C THR A 35 -0.70 -50.47 15.88
N PRO A 36 -0.88 -49.15 15.72
CA PRO A 36 -1.14 -48.26 16.85
C PRO A 36 -2.47 -48.62 17.55
N PRO A 37 -2.60 -48.38 18.87
CA PRO A 37 -3.86 -48.54 19.59
C PRO A 37 -4.99 -47.72 18.98
N SER A 38 -6.21 -48.26 19.00
CA SER A 38 -7.41 -47.49 18.66
C SER A 38 -7.82 -46.56 19.80
N LEU A 39 -8.07 -45.30 19.45
CA LEU A 39 -8.62 -44.28 20.32
C LEU A 39 -10.13 -44.46 20.47
N PHE A 40 -10.60 -44.30 21.71
CA PHE A 40 -12.00 -44.15 22.09
C PHE A 40 -12.15 -42.78 22.76
N ALA A 41 -12.96 -41.91 22.18
CA ALA A 41 -13.21 -40.58 22.71
C ALA A 41 -14.70 -40.40 23.04
N SER A 42 -14.99 -39.75 24.18
CA SER A 42 -16.34 -39.47 24.64
C SER A 42 -16.40 -38.17 25.43
N GLY A 43 -17.48 -37.42 25.29
CA GLY A 43 -17.76 -36.22 26.08
C GLY A 43 -19.27 -36.02 26.22
N ASP A 44 -19.67 -35.32 27.28
CA ASP A 44 -21.08 -35.01 27.55
C ASP A 44 -21.49 -33.72 26.83
N VAL A 45 -22.72 -33.69 26.31
CA VAL A 45 -23.23 -32.50 25.61
C VAL A 45 -23.36 -31.34 26.59
N GLY A 46 -22.78 -30.19 26.24
CA GLY A 46 -22.74 -29.00 27.10
C GLY A 46 -21.57 -28.98 28.10
N ASP A 47 -20.64 -29.96 28.02
CA ASP A 47 -19.38 -29.95 28.77
C ASP A 47 -18.19 -29.72 27.79
N PRO A 48 -17.15 -28.95 28.15
CA PRO A 48 -15.99 -28.74 27.29
C PRO A 48 -14.93 -29.86 27.36
N HIS A 49 -15.10 -30.88 28.22
CA HIS A 49 -14.10 -31.93 28.39
C HIS A 49 -14.37 -33.16 27.52
N LEU A 50 -13.41 -33.49 26.66
CA LEU A 50 -13.36 -34.76 25.94
C LEU A 50 -12.47 -35.74 26.70
N PHE A 51 -13.01 -36.90 27.07
CA PHE A 51 -12.24 -38.00 27.65
C PHE A 51 -11.74 -38.95 26.57
N MET A 52 -10.50 -39.40 26.71
CA MET A 52 -9.82 -40.29 25.76
C MET A 52 -9.33 -41.55 26.45
N GLN A 53 -9.56 -42.69 25.80
CA GLN A 53 -9.13 -44.01 26.26
C GLN A 53 -8.63 -44.86 25.10
N TRP A 54 -7.73 -45.79 25.37
CA TRP A 54 -7.29 -46.81 24.42
C TRP A 54 -6.94 -48.09 25.20
N SER A 55 -6.85 -49.21 24.48
CA SER A 55 -6.37 -50.44 25.09
C SER A 55 -4.89 -50.30 25.44
N PHE A 56 -4.45 -50.90 26.55
CA PHE A 56 -3.05 -50.92 26.96
C PHE A 56 -2.16 -51.26 25.74
N PRO A 57 -1.07 -50.49 25.50
CA PRO A 57 -0.36 -50.57 24.22
C PRO A 57 0.08 -52.01 23.92
N PRO A 58 -0.14 -52.52 22.69
CA PRO A 58 0.40 -53.80 22.29
C PRO A 58 1.94 -53.78 22.36
N ASP A 59 2.55 -54.95 22.54
CA ASP A 59 4.01 -55.11 22.63
C ASP A 59 4.72 -54.29 21.53
N GLY A 60 5.51 -53.30 21.97
CA GLY A 60 6.18 -52.35 21.09
C GLY A 60 5.90 -50.91 21.47
N TRP A 61 4.64 -50.48 21.54
CA TRP A 61 4.34 -49.05 21.78
C TRP A 61 4.73 -48.60 23.20
N ASN A 62 5.41 -47.45 23.30
CA ASN A 62 5.79 -46.84 24.56
C ASN A 62 4.53 -46.44 25.35
N THR A 63 4.66 -46.18 26.65
CA THR A 63 3.61 -45.49 27.41
C THR A 63 3.54 -43.99 27.11
N GLU A 64 4.17 -43.53 26.03
CA GLU A 64 4.20 -42.12 25.62
C GLU A 64 3.27 -41.90 24.44
N TRP A 65 2.38 -40.92 24.60
CA TRP A 65 1.46 -40.50 23.56
C TRP A 65 1.23 -38.99 23.63
N GLU A 66 0.93 -38.42 22.48
CA GLU A 66 0.69 -36.99 22.31
C GLU A 66 -0.69 -36.77 21.71
N VAL A 67 -1.43 -35.83 22.27
CA VAL A 67 -2.76 -35.45 21.81
C VAL A 67 -2.62 -34.28 20.84
N SER A 68 -3.31 -34.34 19.72
CA SER A 68 -3.37 -33.23 18.78
C SER A 68 -4.79 -33.02 18.28
N LEU A 69 -5.12 -31.76 18.03
CA LEU A 69 -6.39 -31.35 17.46
C LEU A 69 -6.23 -30.28 16.38
N SER A 70 -7.17 -30.24 15.45
CA SER A 70 -7.21 -29.21 14.41
C SER A 70 -8.64 -28.96 13.96
N THR A 71 -8.96 -27.73 13.57
CA THR A 71 -10.21 -27.37 12.90
C THR A 71 -10.19 -27.64 11.39
N ASP A 72 -9.01 -27.95 10.86
CA ASP A 72 -8.78 -28.27 9.46
C ASP A 72 -7.91 -29.52 9.35
N MET A 73 -8.42 -30.57 8.71
CA MET A 73 -7.67 -31.80 8.50
C MET A 73 -6.50 -31.66 7.52
N MET A 74 -6.50 -30.59 6.73
CA MET A 74 -5.38 -30.20 5.87
C MET A 74 -4.38 -29.29 6.60
N ASN A 75 -4.70 -28.84 7.82
CA ASN A 75 -3.80 -28.05 8.65
C ASN A 75 -2.77 -28.95 9.34
N THR A 76 -1.51 -28.56 9.22
CA THR A 76 -0.31 -29.24 9.72
C THR A 76 -0.24 -29.35 11.25
N ALA A 77 -1.16 -28.74 12.00
CA ALA A 77 -1.29 -28.89 13.46
C ALA A 77 -1.44 -30.36 13.89
N LEU A 78 -2.18 -31.16 13.11
CA LEU A 78 -2.27 -32.62 13.29
C LEU A 78 -1.01 -33.37 12.80
N CYS A 79 -0.08 -32.73 12.08
CA CYS A 79 1.09 -33.39 11.50
C CYS A 79 2.44 -33.01 12.16
N GLY A 80 2.52 -32.10 13.14
CA GLY A 80 3.85 -31.80 13.71
C GLY A 80 4.05 -30.68 14.72
N GLU A 81 3.07 -29.80 14.99
CA GLU A 81 3.22 -28.85 16.10
C GLU A 81 2.53 -29.41 17.34
N VAL A 82 3.33 -30.06 18.17
CA VAL A 82 2.97 -30.63 19.46
C VAL A 82 2.47 -29.51 20.37
N THR A 83 1.23 -29.62 20.85
CA THR A 83 0.59 -28.55 21.63
C THR A 83 0.55 -28.79 23.14
N ASN A 84 0.71 -30.02 23.68
CA ASN A 84 0.73 -30.22 25.14
C ASN A 84 1.39 -31.53 25.62
N PRO A 85 1.54 -31.78 26.95
CA PRO A 85 2.50 -32.71 27.51
C PRO A 85 2.15 -34.16 27.21
N GLU A 86 3.22 -34.95 27.17
CA GLU A 86 3.18 -36.40 27.16
C GLU A 86 2.13 -36.92 28.16
N ASN A 87 1.30 -37.85 27.70
CA ASN A 87 0.47 -38.70 28.54
C ASN A 87 -0.89 -38.14 29.01
N GLU A 88 -1.48 -37.16 28.32
CA GLU A 88 -2.83 -36.68 28.63
C GLU A 88 -3.94 -37.64 28.20
N THR A 89 -5.02 -37.73 28.99
CA THR A 89 -6.18 -38.61 28.74
C THR A 89 -7.48 -37.82 28.56
N SER A 90 -7.38 -36.49 28.45
CA SER A 90 -8.51 -35.60 28.23
C SER A 90 -8.10 -34.35 27.47
N VAL A 91 -9.05 -33.72 26.77
CA VAL A 91 -8.91 -32.39 26.15
C VAL A 91 -9.94 -31.45 26.78
N ASP A 92 -9.52 -30.25 27.15
CA ASP A 92 -10.42 -29.17 27.62
C ASP A 92 -10.56 -28.11 26.52
N PHE A 93 -11.68 -28.11 25.81
CA PHE A 93 -11.93 -27.18 24.71
C PHE A 93 -12.16 -25.73 25.17
N ALA A 94 -12.42 -25.50 26.47
CA ALA A 94 -12.49 -24.16 27.03
C ALA A 94 -11.09 -23.52 27.21
N ARG A 95 -10.02 -24.30 27.00
CA ARG A 95 -8.62 -23.89 27.14
C ARG A 95 -7.82 -24.23 25.88
N PRO A 96 -8.23 -23.71 24.70
CA PRO A 96 -7.62 -24.08 23.43
C PRO A 96 -6.15 -23.70 23.32
N GLU A 97 -5.68 -22.73 24.11
CA GLU A 97 -4.26 -22.38 24.23
C GLU A 97 -3.34 -23.54 24.59
N LEU A 98 -3.90 -24.59 25.20
CA LEU A 98 -3.19 -25.80 25.56
C LEU A 98 -3.11 -26.80 24.41
N TYR A 99 -3.94 -26.70 23.37
CA TYR A 99 -4.15 -27.80 22.43
C TYR A 99 -4.16 -27.40 20.95
N SER A 100 -4.42 -26.14 20.61
CA SER A 100 -4.51 -25.67 19.22
C SER A 100 -3.17 -25.16 18.68
N SER A 101 -2.82 -25.50 17.44
CA SER A 101 -1.83 -24.74 16.67
C SER A 101 -2.50 -23.95 15.52
N PRO A 102 -2.30 -22.62 15.44
CA PRO A 102 -1.50 -21.78 16.35
C PRO A 102 -2.13 -21.65 17.76
N PRO A 103 -1.32 -21.40 18.81
CA PRO A 103 -1.81 -21.24 20.18
C PRO A 103 -2.86 -20.14 20.29
N GLY A 104 -3.98 -20.43 20.97
CA GLY A 104 -5.08 -19.47 21.16
C GLY A 104 -6.04 -19.37 19.98
N THR A 105 -6.18 -20.43 19.19
CA THR A 105 -7.25 -20.54 18.19
C THR A 105 -8.60 -20.58 18.90
N ASP A 106 -9.51 -19.70 18.53
CA ASP A 106 -10.89 -19.72 19.03
C ASP A 106 -11.62 -20.95 18.47
N LEU A 107 -12.10 -21.82 19.35
CA LEU A 107 -12.81 -23.05 19.01
C LEU A 107 -14.34 -22.90 19.05
N ALA A 108 -14.85 -21.70 19.35
CA ALA A 108 -16.28 -21.43 19.38
C ALA A 108 -16.93 -21.67 18.01
N ASN A 109 -18.02 -22.44 17.99
CA ASN A 109 -18.76 -22.87 16.79
C ASN A 109 -17.90 -23.60 15.75
N GLN A 110 -16.82 -24.25 16.17
CA GLN A 110 -15.94 -25.00 15.28
C GLN A 110 -16.23 -26.49 15.28
N THR A 111 -15.88 -27.14 14.17
CA THR A 111 -15.68 -28.59 14.13
C THR A 111 -14.19 -28.86 14.34
N VAL A 112 -13.86 -29.71 15.30
CA VAL A 112 -12.49 -30.07 15.68
C VAL A 112 -12.27 -31.56 15.46
N TYR A 113 -11.13 -31.91 14.89
CA TYR A 113 -10.69 -33.29 14.71
C TYR A 113 -9.62 -33.62 15.74
N VAL A 114 -9.79 -34.73 16.47
CA VAL A 114 -8.90 -35.15 17.56
C VAL A 114 -8.28 -36.51 17.26
N GLY A 115 -6.98 -36.63 17.47
CA GLY A 115 -6.21 -37.85 17.33
C GLY A 115 -5.06 -37.95 18.34
N VAL A 116 -4.56 -39.17 18.52
CA VAL A 116 -3.42 -39.45 19.39
C VAL A 116 -2.26 -40.00 18.55
N ARG A 117 -1.07 -39.41 18.71
CA ARG A 117 0.18 -39.92 18.15
C ARG A 117 0.86 -40.80 19.18
N PHE A 118 1.04 -42.07 18.84
CA PHE A 118 1.80 -43.00 19.67
C PHE A 118 3.26 -43.01 19.28
N ILE A 119 4.13 -43.27 20.25
CA ILE A 119 5.58 -43.35 20.06
C ILE A 119 6.03 -44.78 20.33
N HIS A 120 6.85 -45.34 19.44
CA HIS A 120 7.46 -46.67 19.54
C HIS A 120 8.98 -46.54 19.42
N ALA A 121 9.68 -46.67 20.54
CA ALA A 121 11.14 -46.67 20.59
C ALA A 121 11.66 -48.11 20.43
N THR A 122 12.50 -48.32 19.42
CA THR A 122 13.22 -49.57 19.17
C THR A 122 14.73 -49.34 19.31
N GLU A 123 15.51 -50.42 19.31
CA GLU A 123 16.98 -50.33 19.25
C GLU A 123 17.49 -49.65 17.96
N TRP A 124 16.63 -49.51 16.94
CA TRP A 124 16.96 -48.97 15.61
C TRP A 124 16.47 -47.53 15.39
N GLY A 125 15.68 -46.97 16.33
CA GLY A 125 15.14 -45.63 16.22
C GLY A 125 13.77 -45.48 16.88
N VAL A 126 13.22 -44.27 16.78
CA VAL A 126 11.88 -43.92 17.27
C VAL A 126 10.92 -43.86 16.08
N HIS A 127 9.86 -44.63 16.15
CA HIS A 127 8.75 -44.65 15.20
C HIS A 127 7.53 -43.97 15.82
N THR A 128 6.73 -43.31 15.01
CA THR A 128 5.45 -42.73 15.45
C THR A 128 4.36 -43.08 14.47
N ASP A 129 3.14 -43.30 14.96
CA ASP A 129 1.96 -43.53 14.14
C ASP A 129 0.71 -43.00 14.85
N TRP A 130 -0.35 -42.75 14.08
CA TRP A 130 -1.57 -42.13 14.56
C TRP A 130 -2.66 -43.15 14.89
N SER A 131 -3.46 -42.83 15.91
CA SER A 131 -4.74 -43.48 16.14
C SER A 131 -5.75 -43.16 15.04
N ASN A 132 -6.91 -43.82 15.10
CA ASN A 132 -8.12 -43.31 14.47
C ASN A 132 -8.51 -41.92 15.02
N LEU A 133 -9.34 -41.21 14.26
CA LEU A 133 -9.75 -39.83 14.53
C LEU A 133 -11.22 -39.73 14.97
N TYR A 134 -11.49 -38.72 15.77
CA TYR A 134 -12.85 -38.27 16.11
C TYR A 134 -13.07 -36.85 15.62
N GLU A 135 -14.29 -36.60 15.13
CA GLU A 135 -14.84 -35.28 14.87
C GLU A 135 -15.65 -34.85 16.09
N VAL A 136 -15.42 -33.63 16.54
CA VAL A 136 -16.11 -33.00 17.68
C VAL A 136 -16.69 -31.68 17.22
N ILE A 137 -18.00 -31.51 17.35
CA ILE A 137 -18.69 -30.26 17.04
C ILE A 137 -18.84 -29.48 18.34
N LEU A 138 -18.42 -28.22 18.34
CA LEU A 138 -18.45 -27.34 19.50
C LEU A 138 -19.47 -26.21 19.31
N ASP A 139 -20.10 -25.79 20.40
CA ASP A 139 -21.00 -24.63 20.43
C ASP A 139 -20.22 -23.31 20.55
N GLN A 140 -20.96 -22.19 20.64
CA GLN A 140 -20.40 -20.85 20.80
C GLN A 140 -19.57 -20.64 22.08
N ASP A 141 -19.74 -21.49 23.08
CA ASP A 141 -19.07 -21.45 24.38
C ASP A 141 -17.97 -22.54 24.46
N SER A 142 -17.63 -23.17 23.32
CA SER A 142 -16.69 -24.28 23.18
C SER A 142 -17.09 -25.55 23.93
N ASN A 143 -18.37 -25.74 24.23
CA ASN A 143 -18.87 -27.00 24.78
C ASN A 143 -19.15 -28.00 23.67
N ILE A 144 -19.06 -29.29 24.01
CA ILE A 144 -19.32 -30.38 23.08
C ILE A 144 -20.82 -30.40 22.72
N GLU A 145 -21.14 -30.31 21.44
CA GLU A 145 -22.47 -30.62 20.91
C GLU A 145 -22.56 -32.07 20.43
N LYS A 146 -21.46 -32.59 19.87
CA LYS A 146 -21.42 -33.93 19.27
C LYS A 146 -20.00 -34.49 19.17
N VAL A 147 -19.86 -35.79 19.38
CA VAL A 147 -18.62 -36.55 19.16
C VAL A 147 -18.92 -37.71 18.20
N THR A 148 -18.18 -37.80 17.09
CA THR A 148 -18.38 -38.81 16.06
C THR A 148 -17.06 -39.44 15.61
N PRO A 149 -16.97 -40.79 15.48
CA PRO A 149 -15.83 -41.41 14.81
C PRO A 149 -15.70 -40.87 13.39
N TYR A 150 -14.50 -40.46 13.00
CA TYR A 150 -14.27 -39.78 11.72
C TYR A 150 -13.50 -40.63 10.71
N GLY A 151 -12.41 -41.31 11.12
CA GLY A 151 -11.57 -42.07 10.18
C GLY A 151 -10.43 -42.85 10.85
N THR A 152 -9.66 -43.62 10.06
CA THR A 152 -8.65 -44.58 10.57
C THR A 152 -7.29 -43.97 10.91
N SER A 153 -6.91 -42.84 10.30
CA SER A 153 -5.73 -42.02 10.63
C SER A 153 -5.74 -40.74 9.77
N PRO A 154 -4.97 -39.68 10.10
CA PRO A 154 -4.80 -38.51 9.23
C PRO A 154 -4.24 -38.89 7.84
N PRO A 155 -4.59 -38.17 6.76
CA PRO A 155 -4.05 -38.44 5.43
C PRO A 155 -2.54 -38.21 5.38
N THR A 156 -1.76 -39.30 5.38
CA THR A 156 -0.29 -39.28 5.31
C THR A 156 0.26 -38.74 3.99
N SER A 157 -0.55 -38.68 2.93
CA SER A 157 -0.17 -38.18 1.60
C SER A 157 -0.38 -36.67 1.39
N GLU A 158 -1.07 -36.00 2.31
CA GLU A 158 -1.39 -34.56 2.23
C GLU A 158 -0.72 -33.72 3.31
N CYS A 159 -0.08 -34.34 4.32
CA CYS A 159 0.94 -33.63 5.09
C CYS A 159 2.05 -33.24 4.09
N PRO A 160 2.34 -31.94 3.86
CA PRO A 160 3.46 -31.56 3.01
C PRO A 160 4.70 -32.22 3.59
N SER A 161 5.43 -32.97 2.76
CA SER A 161 6.71 -33.51 3.17
C SER A 161 7.53 -32.38 3.79
N SER A 162 8.08 -32.61 4.99
CA SER A 162 9.07 -31.71 5.60
C SER A 162 10.26 -31.44 4.67
N ASP A 163 10.38 -32.28 3.64
CA ASP A 163 11.48 -32.32 2.72
C ASP A 163 11.08 -31.69 1.38
N SER A 164 11.78 -30.61 1.07
CA SER A 164 11.86 -30.06 -0.28
C SER A 164 12.28 -31.13 -1.29
N PRO A 165 11.82 -31.09 -2.56
CA PRO A 165 12.21 -32.06 -3.60
C PRO A 165 13.72 -32.29 -3.72
N ASP A 166 14.52 -31.27 -3.36
CA ASP A 166 15.99 -31.30 -3.41
C ASP A 166 16.66 -31.14 -2.02
N GLY A 167 15.90 -31.23 -0.93
CA GLY A 167 16.41 -31.02 0.43
C GLY A 167 16.82 -29.57 0.77
N LYS A 168 16.39 -28.59 -0.04
CA LYS A 168 16.71 -27.15 0.15
C LYS A 168 15.46 -26.34 0.48
N HIS A 169 15.56 -25.41 1.42
CA HIS A 169 14.45 -24.49 1.71
C HIS A 169 14.14 -23.58 0.52
N GLU A 170 12.87 -23.54 0.13
CA GLU A 170 12.31 -22.54 -0.80
C GLU A 170 11.53 -21.52 0.04
N TRP A 171 12.02 -20.29 0.10
CA TRP A 171 11.49 -19.25 0.97
C TRP A 171 10.48 -18.37 0.23
N GLU A 172 9.33 -18.14 0.86
CA GLU A 172 8.36 -17.12 0.46
C GLU A 172 8.38 -15.95 1.46
N THR A 173 8.29 -14.73 0.94
CA THR A 173 8.36 -13.50 1.73
C THR A 173 6.98 -12.86 1.84
N LYS A 174 6.58 -12.48 3.05
CA LYS A 174 5.32 -11.79 3.31
C LYS A 174 5.57 -10.51 4.10
N VAL A 175 4.98 -9.40 3.66
CA VAL A 175 4.95 -8.16 4.43
C VAL A 175 3.95 -8.33 5.57
N ILE A 176 4.41 -8.19 6.81
CA ILE A 176 3.59 -8.29 8.02
C ILE A 176 3.16 -6.90 8.51
N LYS A 177 4.05 -5.91 8.36
CA LYS A 177 3.77 -4.50 8.65
C LYS A 177 4.21 -3.66 7.47
N GLU A 178 3.29 -2.92 6.87
CA GLU A 178 3.62 -1.97 5.81
C GLU A 178 4.43 -0.78 6.37
N PRO A 179 5.45 -0.28 5.65
CA PRO A 179 6.19 0.91 6.07
C PRO A 179 5.32 2.17 5.93
N THR A 180 5.56 3.15 6.80
CA THR A 180 4.92 4.49 6.72
C THR A 180 5.96 5.56 6.35
N CYS A 181 5.57 6.84 6.33
CA CYS A 181 6.52 7.93 6.11
C CYS A 181 7.62 8.01 7.16
N THR A 182 7.33 7.63 8.41
CA THR A 182 8.22 7.77 9.56
C THR A 182 8.59 6.45 10.22
N GLU A 183 7.75 5.42 10.09
CA GLU A 183 7.99 4.11 10.69
C GLU A 183 8.46 3.10 9.64
N THR A 184 9.41 2.26 10.02
CA THR A 184 9.80 1.09 9.24
C THR A 184 8.66 0.06 9.20
N GLY A 185 8.59 -0.64 8.07
CA GLY A 185 7.77 -1.83 7.91
C GLY A 185 8.55 -3.08 8.30
N LEU A 186 7.90 -4.24 8.20
CA LEU A 186 8.48 -5.53 8.55
C LEU A 186 8.00 -6.59 7.57
N LYS A 187 8.92 -7.38 7.03
CA LYS A 187 8.62 -8.58 6.25
C LYS A 187 9.25 -9.81 6.92
N SER A 188 8.52 -10.93 6.87
CA SER A 188 9.03 -12.22 7.31
C SER A 188 9.17 -13.16 6.12
N THR A 189 10.09 -14.09 6.25
CA THR A 189 10.30 -15.18 5.29
C THR A 189 9.84 -16.48 5.92
N SER A 190 9.19 -17.34 5.15
CA SER A 190 8.80 -18.68 5.61
C SER A 190 9.08 -19.70 4.52
N CYS A 191 9.44 -20.93 4.90
CA CYS A 191 9.65 -21.98 3.91
C CYS A 191 8.29 -22.44 3.38
N LYS A 192 8.10 -22.41 2.06
CA LYS A 192 6.85 -22.83 1.41
C LYS A 192 6.42 -24.24 1.78
N TYR A 193 7.40 -25.14 1.98
CA TYR A 193 7.18 -26.57 2.23
C TYR A 193 7.08 -26.92 3.72
N CYS A 194 8.08 -26.57 4.53
CA CYS A 194 8.13 -26.96 5.95
C CYS A 194 7.65 -25.89 6.94
N LYS A 195 7.21 -24.73 6.44
CA LYS A 195 6.70 -23.57 7.22
C LYS A 195 7.65 -23.02 8.30
N LYS A 196 8.90 -23.47 8.34
CA LYS A 196 9.96 -22.88 9.16
C LYS A 196 10.04 -21.37 8.91
N GLN A 197 10.00 -20.60 9.98
CA GLN A 197 10.21 -19.15 9.92
C GLN A 197 11.69 -18.86 9.66
N GLY A 198 11.93 -18.02 8.66
CA GLY A 198 13.24 -17.43 8.38
C GLY A 198 13.42 -16.11 9.15
N PRO A 199 14.50 -15.37 8.87
CA PRO A 199 14.72 -14.07 9.51
C PRO A 199 13.63 -13.07 9.11
N GLU A 200 13.29 -12.22 10.07
CA GLU A 200 12.54 -11.00 9.81
C GLU A 200 13.50 -9.91 9.33
N GLU A 201 13.05 -9.13 8.35
CA GLU A 201 13.80 -8.03 7.79
C GLU A 201 12.96 -6.76 7.85
N GLU A 202 13.59 -5.66 8.29
CA GLU A 202 12.97 -4.35 8.28
C GLU A 202 12.83 -3.82 6.85
N ILE A 203 11.69 -3.20 6.57
CA ILE A 203 11.46 -2.43 5.37
C ILE A 203 11.70 -0.96 5.74
N PRO A 204 12.64 -0.24 5.10
CA PRO A 204 12.88 1.16 5.39
C PRO A 204 11.59 2.00 5.31
N ALA A 205 11.48 3.01 6.16
CA ALA A 205 10.40 3.99 6.07
C ALA A 205 10.39 4.64 4.68
N LEU A 206 9.19 4.94 4.17
CA LEU A 206 9.01 5.50 2.82
C LEU A 206 9.59 6.91 2.66
N GLY A 207 9.78 7.61 3.79
CA GLY A 207 10.11 9.02 3.81
C GLY A 207 8.95 9.91 3.35
N HIS A 208 9.17 11.22 3.44
CA HIS A 208 8.20 12.20 2.98
C HIS A 208 8.40 12.52 1.50
N LYS A 209 7.32 12.39 0.73
CA LYS A 209 7.21 12.97 -0.62
C LYS A 209 6.58 14.36 -0.48
N TRP A 210 7.40 15.41 -0.51
CA TRP A 210 6.96 16.79 -0.33
C TRP A 210 6.37 17.36 -1.62
N GLU A 211 5.19 17.97 -1.52
CA GLU A 211 4.48 18.64 -2.60
C GLU A 211 4.15 20.07 -2.14
N ARG A 212 4.26 21.05 -3.03
CA ARG A 212 3.98 22.45 -2.68
C ARG A 212 2.47 22.68 -2.71
N LYS A 213 1.92 23.22 -1.63
CA LYS A 213 0.51 23.59 -1.50
C LYS A 213 0.35 25.03 -1.07
N VAL A 214 -0.76 25.63 -1.44
CA VAL A 214 -1.05 27.04 -1.18
C VAL A 214 -1.66 27.17 0.21
N LYS A 215 -1.03 27.97 1.06
CA LYS A 215 -1.45 28.24 2.45
C LYS A 215 -2.22 29.56 2.55
N LYS A 216 -1.81 30.58 1.78
CA LYS A 216 -2.49 31.87 1.63
C LYS A 216 -2.51 32.23 0.14
N MET A 217 -3.68 32.53 -0.38
CA MET A 217 -3.82 33.01 -1.76
C MET A 217 -3.13 34.38 -1.95
N PRO A 218 -2.51 34.63 -3.11
CA PRO A 218 -1.97 35.95 -3.45
C PRO A 218 -3.07 37.00 -3.59
N THR A 219 -2.71 38.28 -3.54
CA THR A 219 -3.59 39.41 -3.88
C THR A 219 -2.86 40.35 -4.84
N SER A 220 -3.55 41.35 -5.38
CA SER A 220 -2.93 42.36 -6.24
C SER A 220 -1.79 43.16 -5.56
N THR A 221 -1.72 43.15 -4.22
CA THR A 221 -0.76 43.94 -3.43
C THR A 221 0.14 43.11 -2.53
N GLU A 222 -0.24 41.88 -2.20
CA GLU A 222 0.52 40.99 -1.31
C GLU A 222 0.74 39.63 -1.99
N PRO A 223 1.98 39.09 -1.99
CA PRO A 223 2.22 37.75 -2.50
C PRO A 223 1.49 36.70 -1.65
N GLY A 224 1.10 35.60 -2.29
CA GLY A 224 0.55 34.44 -1.61
C GLY A 224 1.63 33.72 -0.82
N VAL A 225 1.24 32.76 0.01
CA VAL A 225 2.16 31.89 0.77
C VAL A 225 1.87 30.45 0.40
N SER A 226 2.92 29.71 0.09
CA SER A 226 2.89 28.25 -0.11
C SER A 226 3.68 27.55 0.97
N VAL A 227 3.39 26.27 1.19
CA VAL A 227 4.05 25.40 2.16
C VAL A 227 4.26 24.02 1.55
N LEU A 228 5.24 23.26 2.04
CA LEU A 228 5.45 21.88 1.61
C LEU A 228 4.61 20.92 2.45
N VAL A 229 3.74 20.15 1.82
CA VAL A 229 2.90 19.14 2.45
C VAL A 229 3.24 17.77 1.89
N CYS A 230 3.35 16.75 2.73
CA CYS A 230 3.63 15.41 2.26
C CYS A 230 2.40 14.81 1.58
N GLY A 231 2.49 14.46 0.29
CA GLY A 231 1.38 13.84 -0.46
C GLY A 231 0.98 12.45 0.04
N ARG A 232 1.81 11.81 0.87
CA ARG A 232 1.54 10.47 1.46
C ARG A 232 0.79 10.55 2.79
N CYS A 233 1.21 11.44 3.70
CA CYS A 233 0.68 11.48 5.08
C CYS A 233 0.05 12.81 5.47
N GLY A 234 0.08 13.83 4.60
CA GLY A 234 -0.48 15.15 4.87
C GLY A 234 0.32 16.02 5.84
N LEU A 235 1.51 15.58 6.29
CA LEU A 235 2.35 16.37 7.18
C LEU A 235 2.83 17.65 6.48
N GLU A 236 2.65 18.81 7.12
CA GLU A 236 3.28 20.07 6.71
C GLU A 236 4.74 20.09 7.18
N LYS A 237 5.68 20.43 6.29
CA LYS A 237 7.09 20.54 6.62
C LYS A 237 7.32 21.85 7.37
N ASP A 238 7.90 21.76 8.56
CA ASP A 238 8.30 22.92 9.34
C ASP A 238 9.23 23.85 8.53
N ASP A 239 9.08 25.16 8.72
CA ASP A 239 9.86 26.22 8.08
C ASP A 239 9.88 26.17 6.53
N SER A 240 8.84 25.58 5.92
CA SER A 240 8.72 25.49 4.46
C SER A 240 7.84 26.55 3.82
N GLU A 241 7.37 27.52 4.61
CA GLU A 241 6.61 28.66 4.09
C GLU A 241 7.46 29.48 3.13
N ALA A 242 6.92 29.76 1.95
CA ALA A 242 7.56 30.57 0.93
C ALA A 242 6.54 31.42 0.18
N PRO A 243 6.88 32.67 -0.19
CA PRO A 243 6.04 33.48 -1.07
C PRO A 243 5.77 32.76 -2.39
N ILE A 244 4.55 32.88 -2.91
CA ILE A 244 4.19 32.41 -4.25
C ILE A 244 4.64 33.48 -5.25
N GLU A 245 5.63 33.15 -6.07
CA GLU A 245 5.96 33.95 -7.25
C GLU A 245 4.89 33.65 -8.31
N THR A 246 3.95 34.57 -8.49
CA THR A 246 2.85 34.44 -9.46
C THR A 246 3.25 35.08 -10.78
N GLU A 247 3.16 34.33 -11.87
CA GLU A 247 3.16 34.94 -13.20
C GLU A 247 1.90 35.78 -13.40
N ILE A 248 2.08 36.99 -13.95
CA ILE A 248 1.01 37.96 -14.17
C ILE A 248 0.57 37.88 -15.62
N GLN A 249 -0.68 37.51 -15.85
CA GLN A 249 -1.34 37.55 -17.15
C GLN A 249 -2.29 38.74 -17.19
N GLU A 250 -2.10 39.66 -18.13
CA GLU A 250 -3.02 40.77 -18.34
C GLU A 250 -3.97 40.44 -19.51
N TRP A 251 -5.24 40.85 -19.39
CA TRP A 251 -6.23 40.69 -20.44
C TRP A 251 -7.18 41.89 -20.48
N THR A 252 -7.50 42.38 -21.67
CA THR A 252 -8.30 43.61 -21.84
C THR A 252 -9.68 43.28 -22.39
N LYS A 253 -10.75 43.79 -21.76
CA LYS A 253 -12.13 43.62 -22.24
C LYS A 253 -12.28 44.13 -23.68
N GLY A 254 -13.09 43.45 -24.47
CA GLY A 254 -13.28 43.64 -25.91
C GLY A 254 -12.29 42.86 -26.79
N THR A 255 -11.30 42.18 -26.18
CA THR A 255 -10.32 41.38 -26.91
C THR A 255 -10.90 40.02 -27.31
N LYS A 256 -10.63 39.56 -28.54
CA LYS A 256 -11.10 38.26 -29.04
C LYS A 256 -10.11 37.10 -28.78
N SER A 257 -8.93 37.41 -28.26
CA SER A 257 -7.90 36.43 -27.95
C SER A 257 -8.13 35.82 -26.56
N PRO A 258 -7.87 34.51 -26.38
CA PRO A 258 -7.95 33.87 -25.06
C PRO A 258 -6.83 34.37 -24.13
N ALA A 259 -7.01 34.16 -22.83
CA ALA A 259 -5.93 34.25 -21.84
C ALA A 259 -5.37 32.84 -21.61
N THR A 260 -4.06 32.67 -21.69
CA THR A 260 -3.39 31.37 -21.68
C THR A 260 -2.49 31.24 -20.46
N PHE A 261 -2.47 30.05 -19.86
CA PHE A 261 -1.69 29.73 -18.67
C PHE A 261 -1.01 28.37 -18.86
N ASP A 262 0.31 28.33 -18.71
CA ASP A 262 1.11 27.10 -18.88
C ASP A 262 1.46 26.51 -17.52
N SER A 263 0.94 25.32 -17.22
CA SER A 263 1.22 24.59 -15.99
C SER A 263 2.23 23.47 -16.24
N ASP A 264 3.18 23.31 -15.33
CA ASP A 264 4.08 22.15 -15.26
C ASP A 264 3.35 20.83 -14.89
N THR A 265 2.03 20.87 -14.71
CA THR A 265 1.21 19.69 -14.47
C THR A 265 0.95 18.97 -15.79
N PRO A 266 1.30 17.68 -15.94
CA PRO A 266 0.91 16.88 -17.10
C PRO A 266 -0.61 16.78 -17.26
N SER A 267 -1.10 16.71 -18.50
CA SER A 267 -2.55 16.72 -18.78
C SER A 267 -3.31 15.53 -18.20
N ASP A 268 -2.64 14.39 -18.02
CA ASP A 268 -3.20 13.21 -17.38
C ASP A 268 -3.33 13.36 -15.85
N ASP A 269 -2.61 14.30 -15.23
CA ASP A 269 -2.77 14.69 -13.82
C ASP A 269 -3.63 15.96 -13.66
N PHE A 270 -4.04 16.65 -14.73
CA PHE A 270 -4.94 17.79 -14.64
C PHE A 270 -6.33 17.39 -14.07
N SER A 271 -6.87 18.20 -13.16
CA SER A 271 -8.20 18.00 -12.57
C SER A 271 -9.20 19.07 -12.97
N HIS A 272 -8.98 20.33 -12.59
CA HIS A 272 -9.89 21.45 -12.85
C HIS A 272 -9.18 22.79 -12.70
N VAL A 273 -9.82 23.87 -13.15
CA VAL A 273 -9.35 25.25 -12.96
C VAL A 273 -10.31 26.00 -12.06
N LYS A 274 -9.77 26.87 -11.20
CA LYS A 274 -10.56 27.82 -10.40
C LYS A 274 -10.19 29.25 -10.73
N VAL A 275 -11.19 30.14 -10.63
CA VAL A 275 -11.01 31.59 -10.62
C VAL A 275 -11.61 32.11 -9.32
N ASP A 276 -10.81 32.79 -8.51
CA ASP A 276 -11.20 33.32 -7.19
C ASP A 276 -11.85 32.26 -6.26
N ASP A 277 -11.27 31.05 -6.26
CA ASP A 277 -11.73 29.86 -5.52
C ASP A 277 -13.05 29.24 -6.03
N GLU A 278 -13.65 29.79 -7.10
CA GLU A 278 -14.79 29.17 -7.78
C GLU A 278 -14.31 28.29 -8.94
N ILE A 279 -14.82 27.05 -9.01
CA ILE A 279 -14.52 26.13 -10.11
C ILE A 279 -15.11 26.69 -11.39
N VAL A 280 -14.28 26.85 -12.41
CA VAL A 280 -14.69 27.28 -13.74
C VAL A 280 -15.31 26.08 -14.47
N ASP A 281 -16.45 26.28 -15.11
CA ASP A 281 -17.08 25.25 -15.95
C ASP A 281 -16.15 24.87 -17.13
N GLU A 282 -16.03 23.57 -17.42
CA GLU A 282 -15.18 23.05 -18.51
C GLU A 282 -15.52 23.65 -19.88
N SER A 283 -16.74 24.15 -20.09
CA SER A 283 -17.10 24.82 -21.36
C SER A 283 -16.43 26.19 -21.55
N ASN A 284 -15.87 26.77 -20.49
CA ASN A 284 -15.29 28.10 -20.50
C ASN A 284 -13.78 28.12 -20.77
N TYR A 285 -13.16 26.96 -20.98
CA TYR A 285 -11.74 26.86 -21.27
C TYR A 285 -11.36 25.64 -22.09
N ASP A 286 -10.29 25.79 -22.86
CA ASP A 286 -9.67 24.68 -23.58
C ASP A 286 -8.43 24.19 -22.82
N VAL A 287 -8.26 22.87 -22.79
CA VAL A 287 -7.06 22.21 -22.27
C VAL A 287 -6.24 21.69 -23.45
N LYS A 288 -4.97 22.06 -23.51
CA LYS A 288 -4.02 21.54 -24.51
C LYS A 288 -2.88 20.82 -23.83
N ASP A 289 -2.63 19.62 -24.33
CA ASP A 289 -1.56 18.75 -23.88
C ASP A 289 -0.27 19.14 -24.62
N GLU A 290 0.75 19.51 -23.85
CA GLU A 290 2.11 19.67 -24.33
C GLU A 290 2.98 18.59 -23.66
N GLU A 291 4.11 18.18 -24.26
CA GLU A 291 4.91 17.05 -23.74
C GLU A 291 5.39 17.31 -22.29
N GLY A 292 4.63 16.82 -21.31
CA GLY A 292 4.91 16.98 -19.88
C GLY A 292 4.29 18.21 -19.21
N SER A 293 3.48 19.02 -19.91
CA SER A 293 2.83 20.22 -19.39
C SER A 293 1.40 20.37 -19.91
N THR A 294 0.61 21.23 -19.26
CA THR A 294 -0.77 21.53 -19.66
C THR A 294 -0.93 23.03 -19.88
N THR A 295 -1.45 23.40 -21.04
CA THR A 295 -1.81 24.77 -21.36
C THR A 295 -3.32 24.96 -21.24
N ILE A 296 -3.75 25.85 -20.35
CA ILE A 296 -5.16 26.24 -20.17
C ILE A 296 -5.41 27.53 -20.93
N SER A 297 -6.44 27.57 -21.76
CA SER A 297 -6.86 28.77 -22.50
C SER A 297 -8.30 29.14 -22.17
N PHE A 298 -8.50 30.28 -21.48
CA PHE A 298 -9.82 30.78 -21.16
C PHE A 298 -10.53 31.39 -22.38
N ASN A 299 -11.79 31.01 -22.56
CA ASN A 299 -12.63 31.54 -23.62
C ASN A 299 -12.85 33.05 -23.41
N PRO A 300 -12.72 33.89 -24.45
CA PRO A 300 -12.94 35.33 -24.32
C PRO A 300 -14.33 35.69 -23.76
N GLU A 301 -15.37 34.92 -24.11
CA GLU A 301 -16.72 35.13 -23.58
C GLU A 301 -16.79 34.97 -22.06
N PHE A 302 -16.05 34.03 -21.49
CA PHE A 302 -15.92 33.85 -20.04
C PHE A 302 -15.16 35.03 -19.41
N LEU A 303 -14.05 35.44 -20.01
CA LEU A 303 -13.23 36.56 -19.54
C LEU A 303 -14.01 37.89 -19.49
N GLU A 304 -14.94 38.11 -20.43
CA GLU A 304 -15.83 39.28 -20.41
C GLU A 304 -16.76 39.31 -19.21
N THR A 305 -17.12 38.14 -18.66
CA THR A 305 -18.00 38.04 -17.48
C THR A 305 -17.29 38.44 -16.18
N LEU A 306 -15.96 38.35 -16.16
CA LEU A 306 -15.17 38.68 -14.96
C LEU A 306 -15.17 40.19 -14.71
N PRO A 307 -15.25 40.65 -13.44
CA PRO A 307 -15.05 42.04 -13.07
C PRO A 307 -13.71 42.61 -13.57
N VAL A 308 -13.64 43.94 -13.73
CA VAL A 308 -12.34 44.60 -13.94
C VAL A 308 -11.56 44.55 -12.63
N GLY A 309 -10.29 44.16 -12.69
CA GLY A 309 -9.46 43.98 -11.50
C GLY A 309 -8.56 42.76 -11.59
N SER A 310 -8.05 42.34 -10.44
CA SER A 310 -7.17 41.17 -10.33
C SER A 310 -7.95 39.95 -9.85
N HIS A 311 -7.71 38.83 -10.50
CA HIS A 311 -8.32 37.53 -10.25
C HIS A 311 -7.22 36.48 -10.06
N ILE A 312 -7.48 35.50 -9.20
CA ILE A 312 -6.53 34.41 -8.95
C ILE A 312 -6.96 33.22 -9.79
N VAL A 313 -6.05 32.71 -10.61
CA VAL A 313 -6.26 31.49 -11.38
C VAL A 313 -5.48 30.37 -10.73
N GLU A 314 -6.17 29.28 -10.37
CA GLU A 314 -5.55 28.08 -9.81
C GLU A 314 -5.82 26.89 -10.73
N ILE A 315 -4.75 26.26 -11.22
CA ILE A 315 -4.80 25.03 -12.01
C ILE A 315 -4.50 23.88 -11.06
N VAL A 316 -5.46 22.98 -10.86
CA VAL A 316 -5.40 21.92 -9.83
C VAL A 316 -5.14 20.56 -10.46
N SER A 317 -4.20 19.80 -9.89
CA SER A 317 -3.93 18.42 -10.27
C SER A 317 -4.78 17.41 -9.49
N LYS A 318 -4.90 16.17 -9.98
CA LYS A 318 -5.60 15.07 -9.29
C LYS A 318 -4.88 14.67 -8.00
N THR A 319 -3.57 14.88 -7.95
CA THR A 319 -2.74 14.70 -6.74
C THR A 319 -2.93 15.83 -5.71
N GLY A 320 -3.63 16.91 -6.06
CA GLY A 320 -3.92 18.04 -5.17
C GLY A 320 -2.75 19.01 -5.01
N SER A 321 -1.82 19.03 -5.98
CA SER A 321 -0.89 20.14 -6.20
C SER A 321 -1.56 21.18 -7.09
N SER A 322 -1.09 22.43 -7.07
CA SER A 322 -1.64 23.47 -7.93
C SER A 322 -0.61 24.50 -8.40
N SER A 323 -0.83 25.03 -9.60
CA SER A 323 -0.15 26.20 -10.16
C SER A 323 -1.04 27.43 -10.01
N ILE A 324 -0.48 28.56 -9.56
CA ILE A 324 -1.22 29.80 -9.33
C ILE A 324 -0.71 30.94 -10.20
N TYR A 325 -1.64 31.66 -10.81
CA TYR A 325 -1.39 32.84 -11.66
C TYR A 325 -2.24 34.01 -11.20
N LEU A 326 -1.76 35.22 -11.49
CA LEU A 326 -2.54 36.45 -11.31
C LEU A 326 -3.07 36.92 -12.67
N LEU A 327 -4.38 36.89 -12.87
CA LEU A 327 -5.04 37.41 -14.05
C LEU A 327 -5.54 38.84 -13.78
N VAL A 328 -5.10 39.81 -14.58
CA VAL A 328 -5.53 41.22 -14.47
C VAL A 328 -6.44 41.57 -15.64
N ILE A 329 -7.73 41.75 -15.37
CA ILE A 329 -8.74 42.20 -16.34
C ILE A 329 -8.74 43.73 -16.38
N LYS A 330 -8.48 44.31 -17.55
CA LYS A 330 -8.45 45.75 -17.81
C LYS A 330 -9.66 46.21 -18.63
N GLU A 331 -10.08 47.45 -18.42
CA GLU A 331 -10.99 48.11 -19.35
C GLU A 331 -10.31 48.33 -20.71
N PRO A 332 -11.07 48.33 -21.82
CA PRO A 332 -10.53 48.74 -23.10
C PRO A 332 -10.00 50.17 -22.99
N ASP A 333 -8.80 50.39 -23.49
CA ASP A 333 -8.32 51.75 -23.71
C ASP A 333 -9.30 52.45 -24.65
N ILE A 334 -10.03 53.43 -24.13
CA ILE A 334 -10.86 54.30 -24.95
C ILE A 334 -9.88 55.14 -25.77
N GLU A 335 -9.55 54.71 -26.99
CA GLU A 335 -8.95 55.61 -27.97
C GLU A 335 -9.95 56.75 -28.19
N GLU A 336 -9.66 57.92 -27.60
CA GLU A 336 -10.25 59.17 -28.06
C GLU A 336 -9.90 59.32 -29.53
N THR A 337 -10.84 58.97 -30.42
CA THR A 337 -10.73 59.30 -31.83
C THR A 337 -10.66 60.82 -31.95
N GLN A 338 -9.45 61.35 -32.18
CA GLN A 338 -9.27 62.71 -32.64
C GLN A 338 -10.05 62.90 -33.95
N PRO A 339 -10.74 64.04 -34.15
CA PRO A 339 -11.46 64.29 -35.39
C PRO A 339 -10.45 64.31 -36.54
N SER A 340 -10.69 63.48 -37.56
CA SER A 340 -9.83 63.33 -38.72
C SER A 340 -9.76 64.64 -39.52
N ASP A 341 -8.60 65.30 -39.49
CA ASP A 341 -8.20 66.29 -40.48
C ASP A 341 -7.81 65.55 -41.78
N ASP A 342 -8.80 65.10 -42.56
CA ASP A 342 -8.57 64.70 -43.95
C ASP A 342 -9.36 65.62 -44.88
N LEU A 343 -8.63 66.61 -45.38
CA LEU A 343 -9.07 67.55 -46.41
C LEU A 343 -8.52 67.05 -47.75
N PRO A 344 -9.33 66.47 -48.66
CA PRO A 344 -8.83 66.13 -49.98
C PRO A 344 -8.80 67.40 -50.86
N LYS A 345 -7.63 67.71 -51.41
CA LYS A 345 -7.50 68.64 -52.54
C LYS A 345 -7.22 67.84 -53.82
N THR A 346 -8.12 67.94 -54.80
CA THR A 346 -7.85 68.58 -56.12
C THR A 346 -9.03 68.41 -57.09
N GLY A 347 -9.37 69.46 -57.84
CA GLY A 347 -9.93 69.32 -59.20
C GLY A 347 -11.32 69.91 -59.52
N GLU A 348 -11.34 71.20 -59.86
CA GLU A 348 -12.18 71.88 -60.87
C GLU A 348 -13.71 72.14 -60.67
N SER A 349 -14.00 73.45 -60.51
CA SER A 349 -14.87 74.29 -61.37
C SER A 349 -15.96 75.12 -60.65
N SER A 350 -15.82 76.44 -60.83
CA SER A 350 -16.83 77.53 -60.80
C SER A 350 -17.74 77.73 -59.58
N GLY A 351 -17.63 78.92 -58.94
CA GLY A 351 -18.78 79.53 -58.24
C GLY A 351 -18.49 80.39 -57.01
N HIS A 352 -17.96 81.60 -57.22
CA HIS A 352 -18.23 82.85 -56.48
C HIS A 352 -18.60 82.87 -54.96
N TYR A 353 -17.66 83.45 -54.18
CA TYR A 353 -17.84 84.63 -53.28
C TYR A 353 -18.39 84.48 -51.83
N PRO A 354 -18.18 85.47 -50.93
CA PRO A 354 -17.26 85.37 -49.78
C PRO A 354 -17.93 85.66 -48.41
N TRP A 355 -17.27 85.36 -47.28
CA TRP A 355 -17.57 86.04 -46.01
C TRP A 355 -16.36 86.20 -45.06
N LEU A 356 -15.15 86.39 -45.59
CA LEU A 356 -14.00 86.78 -44.75
C LEU A 356 -13.73 88.29 -44.78
N ALA A 357 -14.79 89.10 -44.65
CA ALA A 357 -14.66 90.52 -44.36
C ALA A 357 -15.80 91.00 -43.46
N LEU A 358 -15.54 91.05 -42.14
CA LEU A 358 -16.22 91.77 -41.03
C LEU A 358 -15.92 90.95 -39.75
N MET A 359 -15.19 91.37 -38.72
CA MET A 359 -14.76 92.67 -38.25
C MET A 359 -13.56 92.50 -37.31
N PHE A 360 -12.62 93.44 -37.40
CA PHE A 360 -11.60 93.73 -36.40
C PHE A 360 -12.20 94.38 -35.13
N PHE A 361 -11.39 94.35 -34.06
CA PHE A 361 -11.34 95.26 -32.88
C PHE A 361 -11.95 94.79 -31.55
N PHE A 362 -11.06 94.45 -30.61
CA PHE A 362 -10.92 94.91 -29.21
C PHE A 362 -10.17 93.79 -28.43
N ALA A 363 -9.05 93.96 -27.73
CA ALA A 363 -8.15 95.09 -27.50
C ALA A 363 -6.83 94.50 -27.00
N GLY A 364 -5.72 94.83 -27.64
CA GLY A 364 -4.39 94.75 -27.03
C GLY A 364 -4.26 95.92 -26.05
N GLY A 365 -4.12 95.62 -24.76
CA GLY A 365 -3.97 96.65 -23.75
C GLY A 365 -4.06 96.11 -22.33
N LEU A 366 -3.10 95.27 -21.93
CA LEU A 366 -2.63 95.10 -20.55
C LEU A 366 -1.45 94.10 -20.51
N ILE A 367 -0.40 94.43 -21.26
CA ILE A 367 0.95 93.99 -20.93
C ILE A 367 1.40 94.84 -19.71
N LEU A 368 2.15 94.27 -18.75
CA LEU A 368 3.04 94.95 -17.79
C LEU A 368 2.55 95.40 -16.39
N LEU A 369 1.56 94.78 -15.73
CA LEU A 369 1.23 95.22 -14.34
C LEU A 369 1.03 94.21 -13.20
N GLU A 370 1.33 92.91 -13.32
CA GLU A 370 1.40 92.05 -12.11
C GLU A 370 2.67 91.20 -11.95
N ARG A 371 3.70 91.45 -12.79
CA ARG A 371 5.06 90.94 -12.52
C ARG A 371 5.83 91.76 -11.45
N LYS A 372 5.14 92.64 -10.71
CA LYS A 372 5.74 93.56 -9.71
C LYS A 372 5.13 93.47 -8.31
N LYS A 373 4.34 92.43 -8.00
CA LYS A 373 3.64 92.34 -6.70
C LYS A 373 3.98 91.16 -5.78
N PHE A 374 4.96 90.32 -6.13
CA PHE A 374 5.38 89.22 -5.22
C PHE A 374 6.78 89.39 -4.60
N MET A 375 7.53 90.44 -4.94
CA MET A 375 8.88 90.72 -4.38
C MET A 375 8.92 91.83 -3.31
N SER A 376 7.78 92.17 -2.71
CA SER A 376 7.79 92.87 -1.43
C SER A 376 6.50 92.59 -0.68
N LYS A 377 6.57 91.71 0.32
CA LYS A 377 5.95 91.86 1.66
C LYS A 377 5.68 90.49 2.26
N GLN A 378 6.73 89.85 2.76
CA GLN A 378 6.73 89.24 4.09
C GLN A 378 8.18 89.12 4.57
N ARG A 379 8.73 90.28 4.93
CA ARG A 379 9.62 90.46 6.08
C ARG A 379 8.82 91.34 7.02
N ASP A 380 8.29 90.72 8.06
CA ASP A 380 8.22 91.22 9.43
C ASP A 380 8.26 89.98 10.34
#